data_AF-A0A7C8EIR5-F1
#
_entry.id   AF-A0A7C8EIR5-F1
#
_cell.length_a   1.000
_cell.length_b   1.000
_cell.length_c   1.000
_cell.angle_alpha   90.00
_cell.angle_beta   90.00
_cell.angle_gamma   90.00
#
_symmetry.space_group_name_H-M   'P 1'
#
loop_
_entity.id
_entity.type
_entity.pdbx_description
1 polymer ?
#
loop_
_entity_poly.entity_id
_entity_poly.type
_entity_poly.pdbx_seq_one_letter_code
_entity_poly.pdbx_strand_id
1 'polypeptide(L)'
;MADLLRNIVSWFANAEKDLYEFLEFIPYCDEHENVWSPRLVTIFLDVCSQIDSLWSWEMDKNGQKPMRTNPCIVDYFIHFGPDIASKWVVFWGERGEKVQPFSCWSSLNPSEFTKTTWDNRNTEVELEWWKAYQNVKHDRIKNQKETKAKYVVEAFCGLFLAIIRCEDCRDILWEKGCIFLNEEGGLPVNPLELLREDFGQNSISCPDYHMVIETKLLSYPVGYCNKNVKKGSVWKGNASNKFKAWFYEYEHK
;
A
#
# COMPACT_ATOMS: atom_id res chain seq x y z
N MET A 1 18.96 -7.70 -11.37
CA MET A 1 18.38 -6.72 -10.40
C MET A 1 17.10 -6.13 -10.93
N ALA A 2 17.08 -5.54 -12.13
CA ALA A 2 15.83 -5.16 -12.80
C ALA A 2 14.82 -6.33 -12.88
N ASP A 3 15.31 -7.56 -13.07
CA ASP A 3 14.45 -8.77 -13.07
C ASP A 3 13.73 -9.02 -11.74
N LEU A 4 14.36 -8.72 -10.60
CA LEU A 4 13.73 -8.90 -9.28
C LEU A 4 12.51 -7.99 -9.14
N LEU A 5 12.65 -6.71 -9.50
CA LEU A 5 11.57 -5.73 -9.41
C LEU A 5 10.44 -6.02 -10.38
N ARG A 6 10.78 -6.45 -11.61
CA ARG A 6 9.80 -6.94 -12.59
C ARG A 6 9.05 -8.17 -12.07
N ASN A 7 9.74 -9.06 -11.36
CA ASN A 7 9.12 -10.20 -10.72
C ASN A 7 8.18 -9.75 -9.59
N ILE A 8 8.58 -8.83 -8.71
CA ILE A 8 7.72 -8.30 -7.64
C ILE A 8 6.43 -7.71 -8.20
N VAL A 9 6.50 -6.85 -9.22
CA VAL A 9 5.28 -6.26 -9.82
C VAL A 9 4.43 -7.33 -10.52
N SER A 10 5.05 -8.36 -11.09
CA SER A 10 4.32 -9.48 -11.71
C SER A 10 3.67 -10.39 -10.68
N TRP A 11 4.32 -10.66 -9.55
CA TRP A 11 3.77 -11.41 -8.43
C TRP A 11 2.64 -10.64 -7.75
N PHE A 12 2.77 -9.32 -7.61
CA PHE A 12 1.67 -8.46 -7.17
C PHE A 12 0.45 -8.60 -8.09
N ALA A 13 0.63 -8.60 -9.42
CA ALA A 13 -0.48 -8.79 -10.36
C ALA A 13 -1.12 -10.19 -10.25
N ASN A 14 -0.34 -11.23 -9.93
CA ASN A 14 -0.88 -12.57 -9.66
C ASN A 14 -1.67 -12.60 -8.35
N ALA A 15 -1.15 -11.99 -7.28
CA ALA A 15 -1.85 -11.87 -6.01
C ALA A 15 -3.15 -11.06 -6.16
N GLU A 16 -3.14 -10.00 -6.98
CA GLU A 16 -4.33 -9.23 -7.33
C GLU A 16 -5.38 -10.12 -8.01
N LYS A 17 -4.96 -10.93 -8.98
CA LYS A 17 -5.85 -11.86 -9.68
C LYS A 17 -6.44 -12.88 -8.71
N ASP A 18 -5.62 -13.48 -7.85
CA ASP A 18 -6.07 -14.48 -6.87
C ASP A 18 -7.04 -13.90 -5.85
N LEU A 19 -6.80 -12.66 -5.39
CA LEU A 19 -7.70 -11.94 -4.52
C LEU A 19 -9.01 -11.59 -5.25
N TYR A 20 -8.92 -11.08 -6.48
CA TYR A 20 -10.10 -10.76 -7.28
C TYR A 20 -11.01 -11.99 -7.47
N GLU A 21 -10.43 -13.14 -7.83
CA GLU A 21 -11.18 -14.39 -7.98
C GLU A 21 -11.79 -14.88 -6.64
N PHE A 22 -11.15 -14.62 -5.50
CA PHE A 22 -11.76 -14.89 -4.20
C PHE A 22 -12.99 -14.00 -3.95
N LEU A 23 -12.89 -12.72 -4.30
CA LEU A 23 -13.95 -11.72 -4.10
C LEU A 23 -15.18 -11.97 -4.97
N GLU A 24 -15.05 -12.71 -6.08
CA GLU A 24 -16.22 -13.15 -6.87
C GLU A 24 -17.16 -14.09 -6.10
N PHE A 25 -16.64 -14.79 -5.08
CA PHE A 25 -17.43 -15.69 -4.23
C PHE A 25 -17.80 -15.07 -2.89
N ILE A 26 -16.87 -14.30 -2.30
CA ILE A 26 -17.06 -13.65 -1.00
C ILE A 26 -16.72 -12.16 -1.17
N PRO A 27 -17.71 -11.30 -1.46
CA PRO A 27 -17.46 -9.88 -1.67
C PRO A 27 -16.86 -9.27 -0.40
N TYR A 28 -15.96 -8.30 -0.56
CA TYR A 28 -15.44 -7.55 0.57
C TYR A 28 -16.46 -6.49 0.98
N CYS A 29 -17.04 -6.69 2.16
CA CYS A 29 -17.98 -5.82 2.85
C CYS A 29 -17.81 -6.00 4.37
N ASP A 30 -18.46 -5.16 5.17
CA ASP A 30 -18.31 -5.11 6.63
C ASP A 30 -18.60 -6.49 7.30
N GLU A 31 -19.58 -7.24 6.79
CA GLU A 31 -19.94 -8.58 7.28
C GLU A 31 -18.88 -9.66 6.99
N HIS A 32 -18.06 -9.45 5.95
CA HIS A 32 -17.08 -10.43 5.48
C HIS A 32 -15.64 -10.12 5.90
N GLU A 33 -15.38 -9.00 6.57
CA GLU A 33 -14.04 -8.61 7.02
C GLU A 33 -13.32 -9.70 7.84
N ASN A 34 -14.09 -10.43 8.66
CA ASN A 34 -13.57 -11.47 9.56
C ASN A 34 -13.61 -12.89 8.95
N VAL A 35 -14.02 -13.04 7.68
CA VAL A 35 -13.98 -14.32 6.98
C VAL A 35 -12.53 -14.76 6.80
N TRP A 36 -12.28 -16.06 7.00
CA TRP A 36 -11.00 -16.68 6.74
C TRP A 36 -11.17 -17.82 5.73
N SER A 37 -10.14 -18.10 4.95
CA SER A 37 -10.09 -19.28 4.08
C SER A 37 -8.65 -19.72 3.84
N PRO A 38 -8.40 -21.01 3.53
CA PRO A 38 -7.07 -21.47 3.13
C PRO A 38 -6.50 -20.70 1.93
N ARG A 39 -7.36 -20.22 1.01
CA ARG A 39 -6.96 -19.39 -0.13
C ARG A 39 -6.41 -18.05 0.34
N LEU A 40 -7.09 -17.38 1.27
CA LEU A 40 -6.62 -16.13 1.87
C LEU A 40 -5.26 -16.29 2.57
N VAL A 41 -5.03 -17.41 3.26
CA VAL A 41 -3.72 -17.70 3.90
C VAL A 41 -2.58 -17.69 2.87
N THR A 42 -2.80 -18.27 1.69
CA THR A 42 -1.78 -18.28 0.63
C THR A 42 -1.52 -16.89 0.07
N ILE A 43 -2.58 -16.15 -0.27
CA ILE A 43 -2.47 -14.77 -0.77
C ILE A 43 -1.75 -13.89 0.26
N PHE A 44 -2.12 -14.02 1.53
CA PHE A 44 -1.57 -13.23 2.62
C PHE A 44 -0.08 -13.47 2.86
N LEU A 45 0.35 -14.73 2.87
CA LEU A 45 1.76 -15.08 3.01
C LEU A 45 2.58 -14.57 1.83
N ASP A 46 2.05 -14.69 0.60
CA ASP A 46 2.72 -14.22 -0.61
C ASP A 46 2.89 -12.69 -0.57
N VAL A 47 1.80 -11.96 -0.36
CA VAL A 47 1.80 -10.49 -0.27
C VAL A 47 2.76 -9.97 0.81
N CYS A 48 2.67 -10.49 2.03
CA CYS A 48 3.54 -10.04 3.13
C CYS A 48 5.01 -10.41 2.89
N SER A 49 5.29 -11.56 2.26
CA SER A 49 6.65 -11.93 1.87
C SER A 49 7.23 -11.01 0.79
N GLN A 50 6.39 -10.52 -0.13
CA GLN A 50 6.80 -9.54 -1.14
C GLN A 50 7.13 -8.18 -0.52
N ILE A 51 6.35 -7.72 0.47
CA ILE A 51 6.67 -6.50 1.23
C ILE A 51 8.04 -6.63 1.91
N ASP A 52 8.25 -7.72 2.66
CA ASP A 52 9.50 -8.04 3.36
C ASP A 52 10.69 -8.02 2.39
N SER A 53 10.53 -8.63 1.22
CA SER A 53 11.58 -8.72 0.19
C SER A 53 11.87 -7.37 -0.46
N LEU A 54 10.83 -6.62 -0.84
CA LEU A 54 10.97 -5.32 -1.49
C LEU A 54 11.66 -4.32 -0.58
N TRP A 55 11.17 -4.19 0.65
CA TRP A 55 11.72 -3.24 1.61
C TRP A 55 13.11 -3.60 2.10
N SER A 56 13.40 -4.89 2.30
CA SER A 56 14.78 -5.31 2.59
C SER A 56 15.74 -4.92 1.45
N TRP A 57 15.32 -5.15 0.20
CA TRP A 57 16.11 -4.76 -0.97
C TRP A 57 16.29 -3.24 -1.05
N GLU A 58 15.24 -2.45 -0.81
CA GLU A 58 15.33 -0.98 -0.81
C GLU A 58 16.27 -0.47 0.28
N MET A 59 16.22 -1.04 1.49
CA MET A 59 17.14 -0.69 2.57
C MET A 59 18.59 -0.98 2.18
N ASP A 60 18.87 -2.18 1.68
CA ASP A 60 20.21 -2.59 1.24
C ASP A 60 20.74 -1.68 0.12
N LYS A 61 19.89 -1.38 -0.88
CA LYS A 61 20.22 -0.46 -1.98
C LYS A 61 20.62 0.93 -1.47
N ASN A 62 19.93 1.42 -0.45
CA ASN A 62 20.17 2.74 0.13
C ASN A 62 21.29 2.74 1.20
N GLY A 63 21.96 1.61 1.42
CA GLY A 63 22.98 1.46 2.46
C GLY A 63 22.41 1.59 3.89
N GLN A 64 21.09 1.44 4.04
CA GLN A 64 20.41 1.46 5.33
C GLN A 64 20.60 0.11 6.00
N LYS A 65 21.05 0.11 7.25
CA LYS A 65 21.27 -1.12 8.00
C LYS A 65 20.07 -1.37 8.91
N PRO A 66 19.48 -2.57 8.89
CA PRO A 66 18.50 -2.94 9.91
C PRO A 66 19.13 -2.91 11.30
N MET A 67 18.31 -2.66 12.32
CA MET A 67 18.71 -2.72 13.73
C MET A 67 19.10 -4.14 14.16
N ARG A 68 18.70 -5.15 13.37
CA ARG A 68 18.86 -6.59 13.61
C ARG A 68 19.35 -7.30 12.36
N THR A 69 19.86 -8.52 12.50
CA THR A 69 20.37 -9.32 11.37
C THR A 69 19.30 -9.59 10.31
N ASN A 70 18.05 -9.79 10.75
CA ASN A 70 16.89 -9.91 9.87
C ASN A 70 16.00 -8.68 10.09
N PRO A 71 15.71 -7.88 9.04
CA PRO A 71 14.77 -6.78 9.14
C PRO A 71 13.42 -7.25 9.68
N CYS A 72 12.76 -6.36 10.42
CA CYS A 72 11.40 -6.52 10.89
C CYS A 72 10.59 -5.27 10.57
N ILE A 73 9.29 -5.31 10.88
CA ILE A 73 8.37 -4.21 10.56
C ILE A 73 8.76 -2.86 11.16
N VAL A 74 9.51 -2.86 12.28
CA VAL A 74 10.01 -1.62 12.88
C VAL A 74 11.20 -1.05 12.13
N ASP A 75 12.08 -1.90 11.58
CA ASP A 75 13.14 -1.42 10.69
C ASP A 75 12.49 -0.69 9.49
N TYR A 76 11.43 -1.28 8.92
CA TYR A 76 10.68 -0.66 7.83
C TYR A 76 9.96 0.61 8.24
N PHE A 77 9.33 0.65 9.42
CA PHE A 77 8.73 1.87 9.95
C PHE A 77 9.76 3.01 10.09
N ILE A 78 10.95 2.72 10.63
CA ILE A 78 12.00 3.74 10.81
C ILE A 78 12.40 4.36 9.47
N HIS A 79 12.51 3.56 8.42
CA HIS A 79 13.00 4.00 7.12
C HIS A 79 11.92 4.51 6.17
N PHE A 80 10.71 3.96 6.25
CA PHE A 80 9.65 4.19 5.26
C PHE A 80 8.35 4.71 5.89
N GLY A 81 8.21 4.62 7.21
CA GLY A 81 7.04 5.07 7.97
C GLY A 81 6.65 6.53 7.68
N PRO A 82 7.58 7.51 7.74
CA PRO A 82 7.29 8.91 7.42
C PRO A 82 6.63 9.13 6.06
N ASP A 83 7.01 8.33 5.06
CA ASP A 83 6.56 8.50 3.68
C ASP A 83 5.19 7.84 3.45
N ILE A 84 4.89 6.76 4.18
CA ILE A 84 3.77 5.85 3.87
C ILE A 84 2.63 5.88 4.89
N ALA A 85 2.88 6.34 6.12
CA ALA A 85 1.92 6.25 7.23
C ALA A 85 0.57 6.93 6.92
N SER A 86 0.61 8.11 6.29
CA SER A 86 -0.59 8.86 5.93
C SER A 86 -1.22 8.42 4.61
N LYS A 87 -0.59 7.50 3.89
CA LYS A 87 -1.01 7.11 2.54
C LYS A 87 -2.16 6.12 2.59
N TRP A 88 -3.14 6.37 1.73
CA TRP A 88 -4.32 5.54 1.59
C TRP A 88 -4.59 5.22 0.13
N VAL A 89 -5.30 4.13 -0.08
CA VAL A 89 -5.74 3.65 -1.41
C VAL A 89 -7.25 3.42 -1.38
N VAL A 90 -7.88 3.47 -2.55
CA VAL A 90 -9.24 2.96 -2.73
C VAL A 90 -9.15 1.50 -3.12
N PHE A 91 -9.66 0.62 -2.27
CA PHE A 91 -9.83 -0.80 -2.56
C PHE A 91 -11.21 -1.04 -3.17
N TRP A 92 -11.26 -1.72 -4.30
CA TRP A 92 -12.49 -2.03 -5.04
C TRP A 92 -12.99 -3.43 -4.70
N GLY A 93 -13.69 -3.54 -3.57
CA GLY A 93 -14.47 -4.71 -3.19
C GLY A 93 -15.85 -4.70 -3.84
N GLU A 94 -16.91 -4.89 -3.04
CA GLU A 94 -18.28 -4.62 -3.49
C GLU A 94 -18.49 -3.13 -3.78
N ARG A 95 -17.89 -2.29 -2.93
CA ARG A 95 -17.82 -0.83 -3.05
C ARG A 95 -16.36 -0.36 -2.98
N GLY A 96 -16.13 0.90 -3.35
CA GLY A 96 -14.84 1.54 -3.16
C GLY A 96 -14.63 1.91 -1.69
N GLU A 97 -13.64 1.31 -1.05
CA GLU A 97 -13.31 1.55 0.36
C GLU A 97 -11.94 2.18 0.51
N LYS A 98 -11.84 3.23 1.33
CA LYS A 98 -10.56 3.83 1.66
C LYS A 98 -9.83 2.94 2.67
N VAL A 99 -8.66 2.44 2.29
CA VAL A 99 -7.79 1.63 3.15
C VAL A 99 -6.49 2.39 3.41
N GLN A 100 -6.15 2.57 4.68
CA GLN A 100 -4.90 3.20 5.13
C GLN A 100 -4.09 2.17 5.94
N PRO A 101 -3.32 1.29 5.26
CA PRO A 101 -2.78 0.07 5.87
C PRO A 101 -1.70 0.34 6.91
N PHE A 102 -1.13 1.55 6.94
CA PHE A 102 -0.08 1.99 7.86
C PHE A 102 -0.55 3.10 8.81
N SER A 103 -1.86 3.26 9.01
CA SER A 103 -2.43 4.36 9.78
C SER A 103 -1.88 4.47 11.21
N CYS A 104 -1.60 3.36 11.90
CA CYS A 104 -1.05 3.38 13.26
C CYS A 104 0.33 4.01 13.36
N TRP A 105 1.06 4.13 12.24
CA TRP A 105 2.36 4.81 12.19
C TRP A 105 2.25 6.33 12.16
N SER A 106 1.07 6.89 11.86
CA SER A 106 0.90 8.34 11.65
C SER A 106 1.12 9.18 12.91
N SER A 107 0.91 8.58 14.10
CA SER A 107 1.11 9.23 15.39
C SER A 107 2.49 8.96 16.02
N LEU A 108 3.34 8.19 15.34
CA LEU A 108 4.61 7.73 15.89
C LEU A 108 5.77 8.55 15.32
N ASN A 109 6.78 8.78 16.15
CA ASN A 109 7.99 9.47 15.76
C ASN A 109 9.15 8.45 15.59
N PRO A 110 9.66 8.22 14.36
CA PRO A 110 10.76 7.28 14.12
C PRO A 110 11.99 7.50 15.00
N SER A 111 12.27 8.76 15.37
CA SER A 111 13.44 9.11 16.19
C SER A 111 13.37 8.58 17.64
N GLU A 112 12.19 8.17 18.10
CA GLU A 112 11.97 7.62 19.44
C GLU A 112 12.26 6.11 19.51
N PHE A 113 12.48 5.46 18.36
CA PHE A 113 12.73 4.03 18.26
C PHE A 113 14.22 3.74 18.30
N THR A 114 14.66 3.23 19.45
CA THR A 114 16.00 2.70 19.70
C THR A 114 15.93 1.18 19.85
N LYS A 115 17.08 0.51 19.75
CA LYS A 115 17.16 -0.95 19.95
C LYS A 115 16.60 -1.36 21.32
N THR A 116 16.81 -0.52 22.34
CA THR A 116 16.31 -0.72 23.70
C THR A 116 14.78 -0.55 23.79
N THR A 117 14.19 0.42 23.07
CA THR A 117 12.73 0.61 23.03
C THR A 117 12.03 -0.57 22.37
N TRP A 118 12.70 -1.22 21.42
CA TRP A 118 12.18 -2.41 20.76
C TRP A 118 12.20 -3.67 21.63
N ASP A 119 13.31 -3.94 22.34
CA ASP A 119 13.41 -5.16 23.17
C ASP A 119 12.36 -5.17 24.29
N ASN A 120 11.83 -4.00 24.66
CA ASN A 120 10.71 -3.83 25.58
C ASN A 120 9.32 -4.02 24.93
N ARG A 121 9.25 -4.52 23.69
CA ARG A 121 8.03 -4.85 22.93
C ARG A 121 6.95 -3.78 22.99
N ASN A 122 7.29 -2.55 22.62
CA ASN A 122 6.27 -1.52 22.46
C ASN A 122 5.30 -1.93 21.33
N THR A 123 4.07 -2.30 21.71
CA THR A 123 3.02 -2.83 20.84
C THR A 123 2.46 -1.82 19.85
N GLU A 124 2.83 -0.55 20.00
CA GLU A 124 2.21 0.58 19.27
C GLU A 124 2.61 0.66 17.79
N VAL A 125 3.77 0.13 17.41
CA VAL A 125 4.20 0.08 15.99
C VAL A 125 3.66 -1.14 15.25
N GLU A 126 3.12 -2.11 15.98
CA GLU A 126 2.79 -3.41 15.42
C GLU A 126 1.47 -3.33 14.65
N LEU A 127 1.55 -3.37 13.32
CA LEU A 127 0.39 -3.49 12.45
C LEU A 127 -0.33 -4.81 12.75
N GLU A 128 -1.64 -4.77 13.00
CA GLU A 128 -2.42 -5.97 13.35
C GLU A 128 -2.30 -7.07 12.28
N TRP A 129 -2.36 -6.68 11.01
CA TRP A 129 -2.15 -7.60 9.89
C TRP A 129 -0.71 -8.13 9.85
N TRP A 130 0.32 -7.34 10.18
CA TRP A 130 1.69 -7.85 10.22
C TRP A 130 1.89 -8.85 11.35
N LYS A 131 1.27 -8.62 12.51
CA LYS A 131 1.27 -9.56 13.64
C LYS A 131 0.64 -10.90 13.24
N ALA A 132 -0.53 -10.85 12.61
CA ALA A 132 -1.20 -12.04 12.08
C ALA A 132 -0.31 -12.76 11.07
N TYR A 133 0.38 -12.03 10.19
CA TYR A 133 1.34 -12.61 9.26
C TYR A 133 2.47 -13.35 9.98
N GLN A 134 3.11 -12.75 10.99
CA GLN A 134 4.18 -13.42 11.74
C GLN A 134 3.70 -14.70 12.43
N ASN A 135 2.51 -14.66 13.04
CA ASN A 135 1.91 -15.86 13.65
C ASN A 135 1.68 -16.97 12.63
N VAL A 136 1.13 -16.64 11.46
CA VAL A 136 0.86 -17.60 10.37
C VAL A 136 2.17 -18.09 9.73
N LYS A 137 3.18 -17.23 9.58
CA LYS A 137 4.51 -17.59 9.05
C LYS A 137 5.20 -18.64 9.90
N HIS A 138 5.08 -18.55 11.22
CA HIS A 138 5.75 -19.45 12.15
C HIS A 138 4.96 -20.73 12.50
N ASP A 139 3.63 -20.68 12.52
CA ASP A 139 2.78 -21.85 12.77
C ASP A 139 1.48 -21.77 11.94
N ARG A 140 1.62 -22.05 10.65
CA ARG A 140 0.53 -21.90 9.66
C ARG A 140 -0.70 -22.73 9.98
N ILE A 141 -0.52 -23.98 10.42
CA ILE A 141 -1.63 -24.91 10.66
C ILE A 141 -2.48 -24.43 11.85
N LYS A 142 -1.81 -23.99 12.92
CA LYS A 142 -2.48 -23.50 14.13
C LYS A 142 -3.12 -22.13 13.91
N ASN A 143 -2.44 -21.23 13.20
CA ASN A 143 -2.81 -19.81 13.14
C ASN A 143 -3.53 -19.39 11.85
N GLN A 144 -3.85 -20.31 10.93
CA GLN A 144 -4.54 -19.99 9.66
C GLN A 144 -5.82 -19.14 9.80
N LYS A 145 -6.55 -19.27 10.93
CA LYS A 145 -7.77 -18.49 11.19
C LYS A 145 -7.49 -17.02 11.52
N GLU A 146 -6.24 -16.66 11.79
CA GLU A 146 -5.83 -15.28 11.94
C GLU A 146 -5.79 -14.54 10.59
N THR A 147 -5.71 -15.27 9.47
CA THR A 147 -5.79 -14.67 8.14
C THR A 147 -7.24 -14.33 7.76
N LYS A 148 -7.69 -13.18 8.26
CA LYS A 148 -8.99 -12.58 7.95
C LYS A 148 -8.92 -11.80 6.64
N ALA A 149 -10.05 -11.71 5.92
CA ALA A 149 -10.17 -10.93 4.69
C ALA A 149 -9.66 -9.49 4.86
N LYS A 150 -10.02 -8.82 5.96
CA LYS A 150 -9.51 -7.48 6.31
C LYS A 150 -7.99 -7.40 6.30
N TYR A 151 -7.31 -8.33 6.96
CA TYR A 151 -5.83 -8.32 7.02
C TYR A 151 -5.19 -8.62 5.66
N VAL A 152 -5.82 -9.45 4.83
CA VAL A 152 -5.36 -9.66 3.46
C VAL A 152 -5.50 -8.39 2.64
N VAL A 153 -6.62 -7.69 2.74
CA VAL A 153 -6.85 -6.41 2.05
C VAL A 153 -5.87 -5.34 2.53
N GLU A 154 -5.66 -5.19 3.84
CA GLU A 154 -4.69 -4.25 4.40
C GLU A 154 -3.27 -4.55 3.92
N ALA A 155 -2.82 -5.81 3.98
CA ALA A 155 -1.51 -6.21 3.49
C ALA A 155 -1.37 -5.97 1.98
N PHE A 156 -2.41 -6.29 1.19
CA PHE A 156 -2.41 -6.12 -0.26
C PHE A 156 -2.33 -4.64 -0.66
N CYS A 157 -3.10 -3.78 0.02
CA CYS A 157 -2.99 -2.33 -0.11
C CYS A 157 -1.60 -1.83 0.34
N GLY A 158 -1.04 -2.40 1.40
CA GLY A 158 0.30 -2.09 1.89
C GLY A 158 1.39 -2.42 0.87
N LEU A 159 1.32 -3.58 0.22
CA LEU A 159 2.22 -3.97 -0.87
C LEU A 159 2.12 -3.02 -2.06
N PHE A 160 0.91 -2.62 -2.45
CA PHE A 160 0.75 -1.66 -3.54
C PHE A 160 1.41 -0.31 -3.23
N LEU A 161 1.21 0.22 -2.01
CA LEU A 161 1.88 1.45 -1.59
C LEU A 161 3.41 1.28 -1.54
N ALA A 162 3.92 0.13 -1.09
CA ALA A 162 5.35 -0.16 -1.11
C ALA A 162 5.91 -0.16 -2.54
N ILE A 163 5.20 -0.78 -3.49
CA ILE A 163 5.56 -0.80 -4.91
C ILE A 163 5.56 0.62 -5.50
N ILE A 164 4.56 1.44 -5.21
CA ILE A 164 4.52 2.83 -5.72
C ILE A 164 5.66 3.66 -5.11
N ARG A 165 5.93 3.49 -3.81
CA ARG A 165 7.00 4.21 -3.10
C ARG A 165 8.36 3.91 -3.72
N CYS A 166 8.64 2.65 -4.04
CA CYS A 166 9.89 2.20 -4.65
C CYS A 166 10.08 2.83 -6.04
N GLU A 167 11.07 3.72 -6.19
CA GLU A 167 11.28 4.45 -7.45
C GLU A 167 11.49 3.52 -8.65
N ASP A 168 12.24 2.44 -8.47
CA ASP A 168 12.56 1.49 -9.54
C ASP A 168 11.37 0.64 -9.98
N CYS A 169 10.29 0.59 -9.18
CA CYS A 169 9.04 -0.06 -9.56
C CYS A 169 8.13 0.85 -10.38
N ARG A 170 8.29 2.17 -10.32
CA ARG A 170 7.39 3.14 -10.98
C ARG A 170 7.48 3.07 -12.50
N ASP A 171 8.66 2.85 -13.05
CA ASP A 171 8.85 2.63 -14.49
C ASP A 171 8.08 1.40 -14.97
N ILE A 172 8.04 0.35 -14.15
CA ILE A 172 7.33 -0.89 -14.47
C ILE A 172 5.82 -0.68 -14.41
N LEU A 173 5.32 0.12 -13.45
CA LEU A 173 3.91 0.53 -13.38
C LEU A 173 3.52 1.38 -14.60
N TRP A 174 4.41 2.28 -15.03
CA TRP A 174 4.22 3.07 -16.25
C TRP A 174 4.14 2.18 -17.50
N GLU A 175 5.09 1.27 -17.69
CA GLU A 175 5.11 0.30 -18.80
C GLU A 175 3.84 -0.58 -18.84
N LYS A 176 3.25 -0.88 -17.68
CA LYS A 176 2.01 -1.66 -17.56
C LYS A 176 0.74 -0.83 -17.77
N GLY A 177 0.84 0.49 -17.96
CA GLY A 177 -0.30 1.37 -18.17
C GLY A 177 -1.15 1.58 -16.90
N CYS A 178 -0.54 1.46 -15.71
CA CYS A 178 -1.24 1.67 -14.44
C CYS A 178 -1.31 3.14 -14.03
N ILE A 179 -0.56 4.04 -14.68
CA ILE A 179 -0.47 5.46 -14.31
C ILE A 179 -1.33 6.29 -15.25
N PHE A 180 -2.26 7.06 -14.68
CA PHE A 180 -3.16 7.95 -15.41
C PHE A 180 -2.98 9.40 -14.92
N LEU A 181 -2.83 10.34 -15.86
CA LEU A 181 -2.55 11.75 -15.60
C LEU A 181 -3.49 12.65 -16.42
N ASN A 182 -3.82 13.84 -15.92
CA ASN A 182 -4.40 14.90 -16.75
C ASN A 182 -3.33 15.59 -17.60
N GLU A 183 -3.40 15.45 -18.93
CA GLU A 183 -2.49 16.14 -19.85
C GLU A 183 -2.85 17.64 -20.03
N GLU A 184 -4.05 18.07 -19.62
CA GLU A 184 -4.52 19.46 -19.78
C GLU A 184 -3.91 20.44 -18.75
N GLY A 185 -3.15 19.95 -17.76
CA GLY A 185 -2.64 20.74 -16.62
C GLY A 185 -1.49 21.72 -16.92
N GLY A 186 -1.00 21.81 -18.16
CA GLY A 186 0.16 22.63 -18.53
C GLY A 186 1.36 21.79 -18.98
N LEU A 187 2.57 22.37 -18.98
CA LEU A 187 3.83 21.76 -19.48
C LEU A 187 3.95 20.27 -19.14
N PRO A 188 4.55 19.43 -20.01
CA PRO A 188 4.65 17.99 -19.77
C PRO A 188 5.33 17.72 -18.43
N VAL A 189 4.54 17.27 -17.46
CA VAL A 189 5.02 16.94 -16.13
C VAL A 189 5.39 15.47 -16.11
N ASN A 190 6.62 15.18 -15.67
CA ASN A 190 7.08 13.82 -15.48
C ASN A 190 6.29 13.17 -14.32
N PRO A 191 5.47 12.14 -14.57
CA PRO A 191 4.68 11.47 -13.52
C PRO A 191 5.53 10.91 -12.39
N LEU A 192 6.79 10.55 -12.67
CA LEU A 192 7.72 10.01 -11.69
C LEU A 192 8.17 11.06 -10.67
N GLU A 193 8.31 12.33 -11.11
CA GLU A 193 8.61 13.44 -10.20
C GLU A 193 7.43 13.73 -9.29
N LEU A 194 6.19 13.68 -9.80
CA LEU A 194 4.99 13.83 -8.97
C LEU A 194 4.91 12.77 -7.87
N LEU A 195 5.32 11.53 -8.18
CA LEU A 195 5.40 10.47 -7.19
C LEU A 195 6.55 10.68 -6.19
N ARG A 196 7.69 11.24 -6.61
CA ARG A 196 8.75 11.64 -5.65
C ARG A 196 8.26 12.74 -4.72
N GLU A 197 7.58 13.74 -5.25
CA GLU A 197 7.00 14.82 -4.45
C GLU A 197 5.93 14.32 -3.48
N ASP A 198 5.09 13.39 -3.92
CA ASP A 198 4.01 12.84 -3.11
C ASP A 198 4.53 11.97 -1.95
N PHE A 199 5.50 11.09 -2.19
CA PHE A 199 6.14 10.31 -1.12
C PHE A 199 7.23 11.09 -0.35
N GLY A 200 7.59 12.30 -0.80
CA GLY A 200 8.50 13.21 -0.13
C GLY A 200 7.80 14.21 0.81
N GLN A 201 8.58 15.07 1.45
CA GLN A 201 8.07 16.02 2.46
C GLN A 201 7.46 17.32 1.89
N ASN A 202 7.47 17.53 0.57
CA ASN A 202 7.15 18.83 -0.06
C ASN A 202 5.98 18.75 -1.07
N SER A 203 4.88 18.08 -0.75
CA SER A 203 3.76 17.80 -1.69
C SER A 203 2.83 19.01 -1.97
N ILE A 204 3.37 20.18 -2.33
CA ILE A 204 2.52 21.37 -2.54
C ILE A 204 1.80 21.31 -3.90
N SER A 205 2.35 20.63 -4.92
CA SER A 205 1.85 20.72 -6.31
C SER A 205 1.04 19.51 -6.83
N CYS A 206 1.21 18.30 -6.27
CA CYS A 206 0.70 17.07 -6.90
C CYS A 206 -0.81 17.02 -7.22
N PRO A 207 -1.72 17.54 -6.38
CA PRO A 207 -3.17 17.38 -6.61
C PRO A 207 -3.72 18.10 -7.84
N ASP A 208 -3.05 19.16 -8.29
CA ASP A 208 -3.49 19.95 -9.45
C ASP A 208 -3.44 19.11 -10.74
N TYR A 209 -2.59 18.10 -10.77
CA TYR A 209 -2.41 17.19 -11.90
C TYR A 209 -3.45 16.07 -11.98
N HIS A 210 -4.25 15.85 -10.92
CA HIS A 210 -5.27 14.80 -10.85
C HIS A 210 -4.73 13.46 -11.37
N MET A 211 -3.57 13.05 -10.85
CA MET A 211 -2.91 11.80 -11.19
C MET A 211 -3.42 10.67 -10.31
N VAL A 212 -3.73 9.53 -10.92
CA VAL A 212 -4.12 8.30 -10.21
C VAL A 212 -3.31 7.13 -10.73
N ILE A 213 -2.92 6.23 -9.82
CA ILE A 213 -2.39 4.91 -10.19
C ILE A 213 -3.51 3.91 -9.97
N GLU A 214 -3.92 3.19 -11.03
CA GLU A 214 -5.00 2.21 -10.93
C GLU A 214 -4.57 0.82 -11.38
N THR A 215 -5.11 -0.16 -10.69
CA THR A 215 -5.08 -1.56 -11.03
C THR A 215 -6.53 -2.08 -11.05
N LYS A 216 -6.71 -3.40 -11.12
CA LYS A 216 -8.07 -3.96 -11.12
C LYS A 216 -8.78 -3.67 -9.79
N LEU A 217 -8.08 -3.89 -8.68
CA LEU A 217 -8.61 -3.79 -7.32
C LEU A 217 -8.22 -2.50 -6.59
N LEU A 218 -7.30 -1.68 -7.09
CA LEU A 218 -6.80 -0.51 -6.36
C LEU A 218 -6.83 0.77 -7.19
N SER A 219 -7.05 1.91 -6.52
CA SER A 219 -6.76 3.26 -7.04
C SER A 219 -6.01 4.08 -5.99
N TYR A 220 -4.87 4.66 -6.36
CA TYR A 220 -4.08 5.55 -5.51
C TYR A 220 -4.11 6.99 -6.05
N PRO A 221 -4.78 7.94 -5.37
CA PRO A 221 -4.87 9.32 -5.82
C PRO A 221 -3.67 10.14 -5.35
N VAL A 222 -2.74 10.36 -6.27
CA VAL A 222 -1.43 11.00 -6.00
C VAL A 222 -1.63 12.42 -5.47
N GLY A 223 -1.03 12.71 -4.31
CA GLY A 223 -1.11 14.02 -3.65
C GLY A 223 -2.37 14.27 -2.81
N TYR A 224 -3.37 13.39 -2.85
CA TYR A 224 -4.62 13.58 -2.11
C TYR A 224 -4.58 12.96 -0.70
N CYS A 225 -3.52 12.25 -0.35
CA CYS A 225 -3.42 11.54 0.93
C CYS A 225 -3.44 12.46 2.16
N ASN A 226 -2.90 13.68 2.03
CA ASN A 226 -2.81 14.67 3.10
C ASN A 226 -3.80 15.83 2.92
N LYS A 227 -4.79 15.72 2.01
CA LYS A 227 -5.72 16.80 1.70
C LYS A 227 -7.16 16.44 2.06
N ASN A 228 -7.89 17.43 2.57
CA ASN A 228 -9.33 17.33 2.76
C ASN A 228 -10.04 17.47 1.41
N VAL A 229 -10.64 16.38 0.94
CA VAL A 229 -11.47 16.33 -0.26
C VAL A 229 -12.92 16.63 0.13
N LYS A 230 -13.46 17.74 -0.38
CA LYS A 230 -14.87 18.09 -0.14
C LYS A 230 -15.77 17.25 -1.03
N LYS A 231 -16.92 16.81 -0.51
CA LYS A 231 -17.97 16.18 -1.32
C LYS A 231 -18.32 17.04 -2.54
N GLY A 232 -18.48 16.41 -3.70
CA GLY A 232 -18.74 17.08 -4.97
C GLY A 232 -17.49 17.60 -5.68
N SER A 233 -16.29 17.34 -5.14
CA SER A 233 -15.04 17.59 -5.87
C SER A 233 -15.00 16.73 -7.13
N VAL A 234 -14.68 17.33 -8.27
CA VAL A 234 -14.66 16.63 -9.56
C VAL A 234 -13.24 16.24 -9.90
N TRP A 235 -13.00 14.94 -10.14
CA TRP A 235 -11.72 14.48 -10.67
C TRP A 235 -11.59 14.84 -12.15
N LYS A 236 -10.66 15.74 -12.48
CA LYS A 236 -10.46 16.22 -13.85
C LYS A 236 -9.53 15.34 -14.69
N GLY A 237 -8.69 14.53 -14.06
CA GLY A 237 -7.70 13.72 -14.78
C GLY A 237 -8.28 12.48 -15.44
N ASN A 238 -7.44 11.84 -16.25
CA ASN A 238 -7.72 10.51 -16.75
C ASN A 238 -7.76 9.54 -15.56
N ALA A 239 -8.82 8.75 -15.49
CA ALA A 239 -9.08 7.76 -14.46
C ALA A 239 -10.27 6.91 -14.91
N SER A 240 -10.43 5.75 -14.29
CA SER A 240 -11.60 4.90 -14.43
C SER A 240 -12.89 5.62 -14.00
N ASN A 241 -14.00 5.28 -14.66
CA ASN A 241 -15.30 5.85 -14.31
C ASN A 241 -15.70 5.52 -12.87
N LYS A 242 -15.33 4.33 -12.37
CA LYS A 242 -15.57 3.93 -10.97
C LYS A 242 -14.86 4.86 -9.99
N PHE A 243 -13.60 5.21 -10.25
CA PHE A 243 -12.83 6.10 -9.40
C PHE A 243 -13.37 7.53 -9.44
N LYS A 244 -13.71 8.04 -10.63
CA LYS A 244 -14.32 9.37 -10.77
C LYS A 244 -15.66 9.48 -10.02
N ALA A 245 -16.51 8.47 -10.12
CA ALA A 245 -17.78 8.41 -9.40
C ALA A 245 -17.56 8.38 -7.88
N TRP A 246 -16.69 7.50 -7.40
CA TRP A 246 -16.34 7.41 -5.98
C TRP A 246 -15.77 8.74 -5.46
N PHE A 247 -14.84 9.36 -6.19
CA PHE A 247 -14.20 10.60 -5.78
C PHE A 247 -15.19 11.77 -5.66
N TYR A 248 -16.21 11.80 -6.52
CA TYR A 248 -17.28 12.79 -6.47
C TYR A 248 -18.15 12.65 -5.21
N GLU A 249 -18.45 11.42 -4.82
CA GLU A 249 -19.29 11.11 -3.65
C GLU A 249 -18.52 11.16 -2.34
N TYR A 250 -17.21 10.94 -2.39
CA TYR A 250 -16.31 10.85 -1.25
C TYR A 250 -16.14 12.21 -0.55
N GLU A 251 -16.25 12.18 0.78
CA GLU A 251 -15.95 13.31 1.65
C GLU A 251 -14.84 12.89 2.61
N HIS A 252 -13.66 13.51 2.49
CA HIS A 252 -12.61 13.38 3.49
C HIS A 252 -12.78 14.51 4.51
N LYS A 253 -13.14 14.12 5.74
CA LYS A 253 -13.07 15.02 6.90
C LYS A 253 -11.69 14.98 7.54
#